data_AF-A0A7U6B5U6-F1
#
_entry.id   AF-A0A7U6B5U6-F1
#
_cell.length_a   1.000
_cell.length_b   1.000
_cell.length_c   1.000
_cell.angle_alpha   90.00
_cell.angle_beta   90.00
_cell.angle_gamma   90.00
#
_symmetry.space_group_name_H-M   'P 1'
#
loop_
_entity.id
_entity.type
_entity.pdbx_description
1 polymer ?
#
loop_
_entity_poly.entity_id
_entity_poly.type
_entity_poly.pdbx_seq_one_letter_code
_entity_poly.pdbx_strand_id
1 'polypeptide(L)'
;MLFLKSTTVTKAPGIYEVDIAAKPPGKTYGVYMATDPDNPPTAVLEALQAAGFQQTHSSGYTHKDRGKVLDLHFQKDGTDLFKGWKADECEANMALINKVFGDVGITVTPRVMSLAEAYA
;
A
#
# COMPACT_ATOMS: atom_id res chain seq x y z
N MET A 1 -2.06 10.27 2.11
CA MET A 1 -1.90 10.71 0.71
C MET A 1 -0.44 10.62 0.35
N LEU A 2 -0.09 9.76 -0.60
CA LEU A 2 1.28 9.58 -1.07
C LEU A 2 1.79 10.83 -1.79
N PHE A 3 2.98 11.30 -1.44
CA PHE A 3 3.61 12.45 -2.10
C PHE A 3 4.12 12.05 -3.48
N LEU A 4 3.27 12.19 -4.49
CA LEU A 4 3.64 11.95 -5.88
C LEU A 4 4.50 13.09 -6.43
N LYS A 5 5.56 12.72 -7.16
CA LYS A 5 6.35 13.69 -7.95
C LYS A 5 5.65 14.01 -9.27
N SER A 6 5.13 12.99 -9.94
CA SER A 6 4.36 13.06 -11.19
C SER A 6 3.46 11.83 -11.34
N THR A 7 2.42 11.93 -12.15
CA THR A 7 1.55 10.84 -12.62
C THR A 7 1.94 10.33 -14.00
N THR A 8 2.89 10.99 -14.68
CA THR A 8 3.35 10.58 -16.02
C THR A 8 4.35 9.42 -15.99
N VAL A 9 4.88 9.11 -14.79
CA VAL A 9 5.79 7.99 -14.56
C VAL A 9 5.06 6.93 -13.76
N THR A 10 4.89 5.75 -14.33
CA THR A 10 4.32 4.58 -13.66
C THR A 10 5.43 3.63 -13.22
N LYS A 11 5.24 2.98 -12.07
CA LYS A 11 6.11 1.90 -11.58
C LYS A 11 5.71 0.55 -12.13
N ALA A 12 4.42 0.38 -12.39
CA ALA A 12 3.82 -0.77 -13.06
C ALA A 12 2.51 -0.30 -13.73
N PRO A 13 1.88 -1.10 -14.61
CA PRO A 13 0.59 -0.76 -15.21
C PRO A 13 -0.45 -0.37 -14.14
N GLY A 14 -1.00 0.84 -14.26
CA GLY A 14 -2.00 1.38 -13.31
C GLY A 14 -1.46 1.82 -11.95
N ILE A 15 -0.15 1.77 -11.71
CA ILE A 15 0.48 2.11 -10.43
C ILE A 15 1.48 3.26 -10.60
N TYR A 16 1.21 4.37 -9.94
CA TYR A 16 2.14 5.50 -9.85
C TYR A 16 3.15 5.31 -8.71
N GLU A 17 2.67 4.86 -7.55
CA GLU A 17 3.49 4.75 -6.34
C GLU A 17 2.94 3.70 -5.37
N VAL A 18 3.83 3.04 -4.63
CA VAL A 18 3.50 2.07 -3.57
C VAL A 18 4.44 2.32 -2.38
N ASP A 19 3.86 2.46 -1.20
CA ASP A 19 4.59 2.53 0.07
C ASP A 19 4.06 1.46 1.02
N ILE A 20 4.98 0.74 1.67
CA ILE A 20 4.67 -0.29 2.66
C ILE A 20 5.12 0.25 4.00
N ALA A 21 4.17 0.68 4.82
CA ALA A 21 4.50 1.43 6.01
C ALA A 21 3.67 0.99 7.23
N ALA A 22 4.32 0.83 8.38
CA ALA A 22 3.64 0.58 9.63
C ALA A 22 3.52 1.88 10.45
N LYS A 23 2.38 2.09 11.09
CA LYS A 23 2.27 3.13 12.13
C LYS A 23 3.12 2.72 13.35
N PRO A 24 3.78 3.66 14.05
CA PRO A 24 4.46 3.35 15.31
C PRO A 24 3.51 2.62 16.28
N PRO A 25 3.92 1.50 16.90
CA PRO A 25 5.30 1.00 17.07
C PRO A 25 5.81 0.02 15.99
N GLY A 26 5.12 -0.18 14.86
CA GLY A 26 5.65 -0.99 13.75
C GLY A 26 5.17 -2.45 13.70
N LYS A 27 4.03 -2.77 14.32
CA LYS A 27 3.52 -4.15 14.42
C LYS A 27 2.60 -4.60 13.28
N THR A 28 2.02 -3.65 12.54
CA THR A 28 1.14 -3.94 11.39
C THR A 28 1.48 -2.97 10.28
N TYR A 29 1.78 -3.50 9.09
CA TYR A 29 2.09 -2.69 7.92
C TYR A 29 0.82 -2.47 7.09
N GLY A 30 0.61 -1.22 6.68
CA GLY A 30 -0.34 -0.85 5.65
C GLY A 30 0.32 -0.87 4.27
N VAL A 31 -0.49 -1.17 3.27
CA VAL A 31 -0.15 -1.02 1.86
C VAL A 31 -0.81 0.26 1.37
N TYR A 32 0.00 1.23 0.96
CA TYR A 32 -0.45 2.53 0.47
C TYR A 32 -0.15 2.60 -1.01
N MET A 33 -1.15 2.88 -1.82
CA MET A 33 -1.01 2.89 -3.28
C MET A 33 -1.59 4.17 -3.87
N ALA A 34 -0.89 4.73 -4.84
CA ALA A 34 -1.44 5.73 -5.74
C ALA A 34 -1.57 5.11 -7.13
N THR A 35 -2.79 5.08 -7.65
CA THR A 35 -3.14 4.34 -8.87
C THR A 35 -3.84 5.21 -9.90
N ASP A 36 -3.84 4.76 -11.15
CA ASP A 36 -4.63 5.36 -12.23
C ASP A 36 -6.10 4.92 -12.07
N PRO A 37 -7.07 5.83 -11.82
CA PRO A 37 -8.48 5.46 -11.72
C PRO A 37 -9.08 4.99 -13.05
N ASP A 38 -8.52 5.42 -14.18
CA ASP A 38 -9.03 5.05 -15.50
C ASP A 38 -8.46 3.69 -15.95
N ASN A 39 -7.33 3.25 -15.37
CA ASN A 39 -6.66 1.97 -15.64
C ASN A 39 -6.17 1.30 -14.34
N PRO A 40 -7.07 0.85 -13.45
CA PRO A 40 -6.68 0.34 -12.15
C PRO A 40 -5.89 -0.98 -12.24
N PRO A 41 -4.96 -1.24 -11.31
CA PRO A 41 -4.15 -2.46 -11.30
C PRO A 41 -4.93 -3.65 -10.70
N THR A 42 -6.02 -4.06 -11.36
CA THR A 42 -7.02 -5.01 -10.84
C THR A 42 -6.40 -6.29 -10.27
N ALA A 43 -5.42 -6.88 -10.97
CA ALA A 43 -4.75 -8.10 -10.50
C ALA A 43 -4.05 -7.93 -9.14
N VAL A 44 -3.44 -6.77 -8.89
CA VAL A 44 -2.80 -6.45 -7.60
C VAL A 44 -3.87 -6.26 -6.51
N LEU A 45 -4.97 -5.57 -6.83
CA LEU A 45 -6.06 -5.33 -5.89
C LEU A 45 -6.74 -6.63 -5.46
N GLU A 46 -7.01 -7.52 -6.42
CA GLU A 46 -7.55 -8.86 -6.18
C GLU A 46 -6.59 -9.72 -5.36
N ALA A 47 -5.29 -9.68 -5.66
CA ALA A 47 -4.28 -10.43 -4.92
C ALA A 47 -4.15 -9.96 -3.45
N LEU A 48 -4.22 -8.65 -3.21
CA LEU A 48 -4.24 -8.09 -1.85
C LEU A 48 -5.48 -8.56 -1.09
N GLN A 49 -6.65 -8.51 -1.72
CA GLN A 49 -7.90 -8.97 -1.11
C GLN A 49 -7.86 -10.47 -0.80
N ALA A 50 -7.37 -11.29 -1.74
CA ALA A 50 -7.20 -12.73 -1.54
C ALA A 50 -6.18 -13.06 -0.43
N ALA A 51 -5.16 -12.22 -0.26
CA ALA A 51 -4.21 -12.30 0.86
C ALA A 51 -4.80 -11.83 2.21
N GLY A 52 -6.06 -11.38 2.23
CA GLY A 52 -6.78 -10.96 3.43
C GLY A 52 -6.55 -9.49 3.82
N PHE A 53 -5.97 -8.68 2.94
CA PHE A 53 -5.90 -7.24 3.16
C PHE A 53 -7.24 -6.59 2.86
N GLN A 54 -7.68 -5.72 3.78
CA GLN A 54 -8.92 -4.96 3.69
C GLN A 54 -8.61 -3.53 3.28
N GLN A 55 -9.36 -3.01 2.31
CA GLN A 55 -9.27 -1.60 1.93
C GLN A 55 -9.87 -0.73 3.04
N THR A 56 -9.07 0.18 3.60
CA THR A 56 -9.49 1.08 4.68
C THR A 56 -9.66 2.53 4.21
N HIS A 57 -9.15 2.87 3.04
CA HIS A 57 -9.26 4.21 2.45
C HIS A 57 -9.29 4.13 0.93
N SER A 58 -10.10 5.01 0.33
CA SER A 58 -10.15 5.24 -1.11
C SER A 58 -10.54 6.69 -1.38
N SER A 59 -9.66 7.44 -2.04
CA SER A 59 -9.92 8.84 -2.38
C SER A 59 -9.34 9.19 -3.75
N GLY A 60 -10.19 9.75 -4.61
CA GLY A 60 -9.81 10.24 -5.92
C GLY A 60 -9.42 11.72 -5.86
N TYR A 61 -8.34 12.12 -6.53
CA TYR A 61 -7.94 13.52 -6.65
C TYR A 61 -7.23 13.81 -7.97
N THR A 62 -7.11 15.10 -8.31
CA THR A 62 -6.30 15.55 -9.44
C THR A 62 -4.93 15.99 -8.93
N HIS A 63 -3.86 15.38 -9.43
CA HIS A 63 -2.49 15.73 -9.07
C HIS A 63 -2.06 17.06 -9.74
N LYS A 64 -0.96 17.66 -9.26
CA LYS A 64 -0.48 18.99 -9.74
C LYS A 64 -0.17 19.03 -11.24
N ASP A 65 0.17 17.88 -11.83
CA ASP A 65 0.41 17.72 -13.27
C ASP A 65 -0.83 17.34 -14.06
N ARG A 66 -2.02 17.50 -13.45
CA ARG A 66 -3.36 17.24 -14.02
C ARG A 66 -3.70 15.77 -14.26
N GLY A 67 -2.84 14.82 -13.88
CA GLY A 67 -3.22 13.41 -13.86
C GLY A 67 -4.23 13.12 -12.76
N LYS A 68 -5.16 12.19 -13.03
CA LYS A 68 -6.07 11.68 -12.01
C LYS A 68 -5.37 10.62 -11.19
N VAL A 69 -5.66 10.59 -9.89
CA VAL A 69 -5.08 9.61 -8.97
C VAL A 69 -6.20 9.04 -8.12
N LEU A 70 -6.15 7.72 -7.91
CA LEU A 70 -6.90 7.02 -6.89
C LEU A 70 -5.93 6.52 -5.82
N ASP A 71 -6.00 7.14 -4.64
CA ASP A 71 -5.21 6.80 -3.45
C ASP A 71 -5.97 5.75 -2.64
N LEU A 72 -5.34 4.58 -2.47
CA LEU A 72 -5.92 3.39 -1.84
C LEU A 72 -5.03 2.98 -0.67
N HIS A 73 -5.64 2.69 0.48
CA HIS A 73 -4.92 2.10 1.61
C HIS A 73 -5.53 0.75 1.95
N PHE A 74 -4.65 -0.20 2.26
CA PHE A 74 -5.03 -1.52 2.73
C PHE A 74 -4.33 -1.86 4.04
N GLN A 75 -5.02 -2.60 4.90
CA GLN A 75 -4.49 -3.11 6.16
C GLN A 75 -4.97 -4.54 6.38
N LYS A 76 -4.20 -5.31 7.14
CA LYS A 76 -4.58 -6.64 7.58
C LYS A 76 -4.28 -6.74 9.06
N ASP A 77 -5.31 -6.96 9.87
CA ASP A 77 -5.16 -7.15 11.31
C ASP A 77 -4.36 -8.44 11.59
N GLY A 78 -3.57 -8.41 12.66
CA GLY A 78 -2.94 -9.60 13.22
C GLY A 78 -3.72 -10.21 14.37
N THR A 79 -3.14 -11.23 14.98
CA THR A 79 -3.79 -12.00 16.06
C THR A 79 -3.27 -11.65 17.46
N ASP A 80 -2.50 -10.57 17.63
CA ASP A 80 -2.18 -10.05 18.96
C ASP A 80 -3.36 -9.27 19.59
N LEU A 81 -3.24 -8.94 20.89
CA LEU A 81 -4.30 -8.27 21.66
C LEU A 81 -4.71 -6.90 21.09
N PHE A 82 -3.82 -6.26 20.32
CA PHE A 82 -3.97 -4.95 19.71
C PHE A 82 -4.07 -5.03 18.18
N LYS A 83 -4.40 -6.21 17.62
CA LYS A 83 -4.47 -6.45 16.17
C LYS A 83 -3.12 -6.28 15.43
N GLY A 84 -2.02 -6.39 16.18
CA GLY A 84 -0.65 -6.45 15.69
C GLY A 84 -0.30 -7.82 15.12
N TRP A 85 0.59 -7.87 14.12
CA TRP A 85 1.20 -9.11 13.66
C TRP A 85 2.20 -9.65 14.67
N LYS A 86 2.10 -10.94 14.97
CA LYS A 86 3.17 -11.72 15.61
C LYS A 86 4.33 -11.90 14.61
N ALA A 87 5.48 -12.38 15.08
CA ALA A 87 6.68 -12.55 14.25
C ALA A 87 6.40 -13.39 12.99
N ASP A 88 5.80 -14.57 13.17
CA ASP A 88 5.48 -15.50 12.06
C ASP A 88 4.47 -14.89 11.08
N GLU A 89 3.47 -14.15 11.60
CA GLU A 89 2.49 -13.45 10.77
C GLU A 89 3.15 -12.32 9.98
N CYS A 90 4.09 -11.59 10.59
CA CYS A 90 4.82 -10.51 9.95
C CYS A 90 5.66 -11.05 8.79
N GLU A 91 6.40 -12.14 9.00
CA GLU A 91 7.18 -12.79 7.96
C GLU A 91 6.29 -13.26 6.80
N ALA A 92 5.21 -13.99 7.11
CA ALA A 92 4.30 -14.50 6.10
C ALA A 92 3.58 -13.39 5.31
N ASN A 93 3.07 -12.36 6.00
CA ASN A 93 2.40 -11.24 5.35
C ASN A 93 3.38 -10.40 4.53
N MET A 94 4.63 -10.23 4.99
CA MET A 94 5.63 -9.50 4.22
C MET A 94 6.08 -10.27 2.98
N ALA A 95 6.20 -11.60 3.07
CA ALA A 95 6.44 -12.45 1.91
C ALA A 95 5.31 -12.35 0.87
N LEU A 96 4.05 -12.29 1.32
CA LEU A 96 2.89 -12.07 0.44
C LEU A 96 2.96 -10.70 -0.24
N ILE A 97 3.23 -9.62 0.51
CA ILE A 97 3.39 -8.27 -0.05
C ILE A 97 4.51 -8.26 -1.10
N ASN A 98 5.68 -8.81 -0.76
CA ASN A 98 6.82 -8.88 -1.68
C ASN A 98 6.47 -9.64 -2.95
N LYS A 99 5.72 -10.75 -2.84
CA LYS A 99 5.28 -11.52 -4.01
C LYS A 99 4.32 -10.71 -4.89
N VAL A 100 3.26 -10.15 -4.31
CA VAL A 100 2.22 -9.41 -5.05
C VAL A 100 2.82 -8.26 -5.86
N PHE A 101 3.73 -7.49 -5.26
CA PHE A 101 4.36 -6.37 -5.95
C PHE A 101 5.53 -6.81 -6.84
N GLY A 102 6.27 -7.85 -6.45
CA GLY A 102 7.33 -8.43 -7.26
C GLY A 102 6.83 -9.01 -8.58
N ASP A 103 5.64 -9.62 -8.60
CA ASP A 103 5.01 -10.18 -9.80
C ASP A 103 4.70 -9.10 -10.86
N VAL A 104 4.60 -7.82 -10.45
CA VAL A 104 4.43 -6.66 -11.34
C VAL A 104 5.70 -5.81 -11.48
N GLY A 105 6.85 -6.31 -11.03
CA GLY A 105 8.14 -5.66 -11.17
C GLY A 105 8.42 -4.54 -10.16
N ILE A 106 7.66 -4.46 -9.06
CA ILE A 106 7.86 -3.47 -8.00
C ILE A 106 8.60 -4.10 -6.82
N THR A 107 9.81 -3.61 -6.56
CA THR A 107 10.51 -3.88 -5.30
C THR A 107 9.99 -2.94 -4.22
N VAL A 108 9.45 -3.51 -3.13
CA VAL A 108 8.98 -2.74 -1.98
C VAL A 108 10.07 -2.62 -0.91
N THR A 109 10.06 -1.49 -0.20
CA THR A 109 10.97 -1.24 0.93
C THR A 109 10.14 -0.89 2.16
N PRO A 110 9.78 -1.87 3.01
CA PRO A 110 8.97 -1.64 4.19
C PRO A 110 9.65 -0.68 5.17
N ARG A 111 8.87 0.23 5.76
CA ARG A 111 9.36 1.22 6.74
C ARG A 111 8.37 1.45 7.88
N VAL A 112 8.83 2.10 8.94
CA VAL A 112 7.96 2.63 9.98
C VAL A 112 7.72 4.12 9.71
N MET A 113 6.47 4.56 9.78
CA MET A 113 6.12 5.98 9.64
C MET A 113 6.74 6.79 10.77
N SER A 114 7.08 8.04 10.49
CA SER A 114 7.33 9.02 11.55
C SER A 114 6.05 9.30 12.34
N LEU A 115 6.18 9.83 13.56
CA LEU A 115 5.02 10.26 14.35
C LEU A 115 4.21 11.32 13.60
N ALA A 116 4.86 12.26 12.91
CA ALA A 116 4.18 13.30 12.13
C ALA A 116 3.31 12.71 11.01
N GLU A 117 3.82 11.71 10.28
CA GLU A 117 3.04 11.03 9.23
C GLU A 117 1.88 10.19 9.80
N ALA A 118 2.05 9.60 10.98
CA ALA A 118 1.04 8.72 11.56
C ALA A 118 -0.23 9.47 12.05
N TYR A 119 -0.10 10.76 12.37
CA TYR A 119 -1.11 11.63 12.97
C TYR A 119 -1.52 12.83 12.10
N ALA A 120 -1.05 12.91 10.85
CA ALA A 120 -1.52 13.87 9.84
C ALA A 120 -2.78 13.38 9.13
#